data_AF-A0A534VUL9-F1
#
_entry.id   AF-A0A534VUL9-F1
#
_cell.length_a   1.000
_cell.length_b   1.000
_cell.length_c   1.000
_cell.angle_alpha   90.00
_cell.angle_beta   90.00
_cell.angle_gamma   90.00
#
_symmetry.space_group_name_H-M   'P 1'
#
loop_
_entity.id
_entity.type
_entity.pdbx_description
1 polymer ?
#
loop_
_entity_poly.entity_id
_entity_poly.type
_entity_poly.pdbx_seq_one_letter_code
_entity_poly.pdbx_strand_id
1 'polypeptide(L)'
;MPVRKDLVAAHRFLLDHMRTPGTWWTGEERVAIATEARGAARCALCRARKASLSPSAATGRHDGPHVLPENVVDAVHRIRTDPARLSRSWFDGVIAGGLDVARYVELVGVSTLLAGLDYFARAFGVPPFPLPAPRPGEPSRHRPAGAKPEGAWVPMIAPEDAIGPEADLYGGGFVRNIMRALSLVPDEVHALRR
;
A
#
# COMPACT_ATOMS: atom_id res chain seq x y z
N MET A 1 -18.58 9.44 -24.22
CA MET A 1 -18.17 10.67 -23.52
C MET A 1 -16.66 10.60 -23.30
N PRO A 2 -15.87 11.64 -23.65
CA PRO A 2 -14.44 11.61 -23.42
C PRO A 2 -14.13 11.60 -21.91
N VAL A 3 -13.11 10.82 -21.50
CA VAL A 3 -12.63 10.81 -20.11
C VAL A 3 -12.00 12.16 -19.79
N ARG A 4 -12.30 12.74 -18.62
CA ARG A 4 -11.75 14.05 -18.23
C ARG A 4 -10.21 13.98 -18.18
N LYS A 5 -9.55 15.03 -18.68
CA LYS A 5 -8.08 15.07 -18.82
C LYS A 5 -7.34 14.96 -17.48
N ASP A 6 -7.92 15.52 -16.42
CA ASP A 6 -7.39 15.45 -15.07
C ASP A 6 -7.39 14.02 -14.52
N LEU A 7 -8.44 13.24 -14.79
CA LEU A 7 -8.47 11.82 -14.42
C LEU A 7 -7.38 11.03 -15.15
N VAL A 8 -7.18 11.29 -16.45
CA VAL A 8 -6.11 10.66 -17.22
C VAL A 8 -4.74 11.02 -16.64
N ALA A 9 -4.53 12.28 -16.26
CA ALA A 9 -3.30 12.74 -15.63
C ALA A 9 -3.05 12.06 -14.27
N ALA A 10 -4.08 11.96 -13.43
CA ALA A 10 -3.99 11.29 -12.13
C ALA A 10 -3.62 9.79 -12.28
N HIS A 11 -4.25 9.07 -13.21
CA HIS A 11 -3.91 7.66 -13.45
C HIS A 11 -2.46 7.49 -13.93
N ARG A 12 -1.99 8.36 -14.84
CA ARG A 12 -0.60 8.36 -15.29
C ARG A 12 0.36 8.63 -14.15
N PHE A 13 0.06 9.63 -13.31
CA PHE A 13 0.85 9.94 -12.13
C PHE A 13 0.93 8.73 -11.19
N LEU A 14 -0.20 8.08 -10.88
CA LEU A 14 -0.21 6.93 -9.96
C LEU A 14 0.57 5.73 -10.49
N LEU A 15 0.45 5.44 -11.80
CA LEU A 15 1.26 4.41 -12.45
C LEU A 15 2.76 4.75 -12.40
N ASP A 16 3.10 6.01 -12.58
CA ASP A 16 4.48 6.51 -12.51
C ASP A 16 5.06 6.46 -11.09
N HIS A 17 4.25 6.81 -10.10
CA HIS A 17 4.58 6.72 -8.67
C HIS A 17 4.88 5.28 -8.27
N MET A 18 4.04 4.32 -8.67
CA MET A 18 4.20 2.91 -8.31
C MET A 18 5.49 2.26 -8.84
N ARG A 19 6.04 2.72 -9.98
CA ARG A 19 7.31 2.21 -10.53
C ARG A 19 8.55 2.91 -9.98
N THR A 20 8.39 4.04 -9.30
CA THR A 20 9.51 4.88 -8.86
C THR A 20 9.96 4.43 -7.47
N PRO A 21 11.28 4.37 -7.17
CA PRO A 21 11.76 4.13 -5.81
C PRO A 21 11.03 5.02 -4.82
N GLY A 22 10.51 4.42 -3.75
CA GLY A 22 9.76 5.14 -2.72
C GLY A 22 10.65 5.52 -1.56
N THR A 23 10.08 5.60 -0.37
CA THR A 23 10.84 5.94 0.83
C THR A 23 11.64 4.75 1.35
N TRP A 24 11.13 3.53 1.23
CA TRP A 24 11.70 2.31 1.79
C TRP A 24 11.85 1.17 0.79
N TRP A 25 11.07 1.16 -0.29
CA TRP A 25 11.12 0.12 -1.32
C TRP A 25 11.72 0.67 -2.63
N THR A 26 12.53 -0.16 -3.29
CA THR A 26 13.03 0.14 -4.64
C THR A 26 11.87 0.12 -5.65
N GLY A 27 12.08 0.68 -6.85
CA GLY A 27 11.07 0.61 -7.91
C GLY A 27 10.70 -0.83 -8.28
N GLU A 28 11.68 -1.75 -8.24
CA GLU A 28 11.47 -3.18 -8.48
C GLU A 28 10.58 -3.81 -7.41
N GLU A 29 10.89 -3.58 -6.13
CA GLU A 29 10.09 -4.11 -5.02
C GLU A 29 8.67 -3.54 -5.01
N ARG A 30 8.47 -2.26 -5.36
CA ARG A 30 7.13 -1.66 -5.45
C ARG A 30 6.29 -2.25 -6.58
N VAL A 31 6.89 -2.50 -7.75
CA VAL A 31 6.21 -3.21 -8.84
C VAL A 31 5.93 -4.67 -8.46
N ALA A 32 6.83 -5.31 -7.71
CA ALA A 32 6.58 -6.65 -7.17
C ALA A 32 5.41 -6.65 -6.16
N ILE A 33 5.33 -5.67 -5.25
CA ILE A 33 4.19 -5.51 -4.32
C ILE A 33 2.89 -5.38 -5.11
N ALA A 34 2.88 -4.55 -6.15
CA ALA A 34 1.73 -4.38 -7.02
C ALA A 34 1.35 -5.67 -7.77
N THR A 35 2.35 -6.45 -8.19
CA THR A 35 2.15 -7.74 -8.86
C THR A 35 1.50 -8.75 -7.91
N GLU A 36 2.01 -8.87 -6.68
CA GLU A 36 1.44 -9.73 -5.64
C GLU A 36 0.01 -9.31 -5.27
N ALA A 37 -0.24 -8.00 -5.14
CA ALA A 37 -1.58 -7.48 -4.88
C ALA A 37 -2.60 -7.85 -5.98
N ARG A 38 -2.19 -7.95 -7.25
CA ARG A 38 -3.06 -8.47 -8.33
C ARG A 38 -3.16 -9.98 -8.31
N GLY A 39 -2.08 -10.67 -7.99
CA GLY A 39 -2.02 -12.13 -7.88
C GLY A 39 -2.92 -12.70 -6.77
N ALA A 40 -3.04 -11.99 -5.65
CA ALA A 40 -3.76 -12.44 -4.46
C ALA A 40 -5.22 -12.85 -4.72
N ALA A 41 -5.92 -12.21 -5.66
CA ALA A 41 -7.29 -12.57 -6.03
C ALA A 41 -7.41 -14.00 -6.62
N ARG A 42 -6.31 -14.51 -7.19
CA ARG A 42 -6.21 -15.85 -7.79
C ARG A 42 -5.42 -16.83 -6.92
N CYS A 43 -4.95 -16.42 -5.74
CA CYS A 43 -4.20 -17.28 -4.84
C CYS A 43 -5.12 -18.32 -4.14
N ALA A 44 -4.73 -19.60 -4.18
CA ALA A 44 -5.45 -20.71 -3.58
C ALA A 44 -5.51 -20.58 -2.05
N LEU A 45 -4.40 -20.25 -1.40
CA LEU A 45 -4.36 -20.02 0.04
C LEU A 45 -5.28 -18.85 0.45
N CYS A 46 -5.28 -17.76 -0.32
CA CYS A 46 -6.16 -16.63 -0.07
C CYS A 46 -7.64 -17.01 -0.16
N ARG A 47 -8.04 -17.81 -1.16
CA ARG A 47 -9.42 -18.33 -1.26
C ARG A 47 -9.77 -19.21 -0.06
N ALA A 48 -8.88 -20.11 0.34
CA ALA A 48 -9.09 -21.00 1.48
C ALA A 48 -9.27 -20.21 2.79
N ARG A 49 -8.40 -19.23 3.06
CA ARG A 49 -8.52 -18.33 4.23
C ARG A 49 -9.80 -17.51 4.20
N LYS A 50 -10.20 -17.01 3.03
CA LYS A 50 -11.44 -16.24 2.87
C LYS A 50 -12.68 -17.07 3.19
N ALA A 51 -12.69 -18.35 2.80
CA ALA A 51 -13.77 -19.28 3.08
C ALA A 51 -13.79 -19.80 4.53
N SER A 52 -12.65 -19.76 5.22
CA SER A 52 -12.53 -20.19 6.63
C SER A 52 -13.17 -19.18 7.59
N LEU A 53 -13.75 -19.69 8.68
CA LEU A 53 -14.22 -18.87 9.81
C LEU A 53 -13.08 -18.10 10.49
N SER A 54 -11.93 -18.76 10.63
CA SER A 54 -10.70 -18.15 11.15
C SER A 54 -9.67 -18.04 10.03
N PRO A 55 -9.20 -16.83 9.68
CA PRO A 55 -8.15 -16.65 8.67
C PRO A 55 -6.86 -17.43 9.01
N SER A 56 -6.60 -17.66 10.29
CA SER A 56 -5.42 -18.37 10.78
C SER A 56 -5.50 -19.89 10.62
N ALA A 57 -6.69 -20.44 10.37
CA ALA A 57 -6.90 -21.89 10.30
C ALA A 57 -6.40 -22.51 8.99
N ALA A 58 -6.31 -21.73 7.91
CA ALA A 58 -5.72 -22.18 6.65
C ALA A 58 -4.26 -21.70 6.55
N THR A 59 -3.35 -22.67 6.57
CA THR A 59 -1.90 -22.47 6.45
C THR A 59 -1.41 -23.02 5.10
N GLY A 60 -0.27 -22.50 4.64
CA GLY A 60 0.31 -22.88 3.34
C GLY A 60 1.25 -21.80 2.83
N ARG A 61 1.65 -21.94 1.56
CA ARG A 61 2.39 -20.91 0.81
C ARG A 61 1.45 -20.22 -0.17
N HIS A 62 1.80 -18.98 -0.53
CA HIS A 62 1.13 -18.29 -1.62
C HIS A 62 1.55 -18.87 -2.97
N ASP A 63 0.70 -18.67 -3.98
CA ASP A 63 0.93 -19.25 -5.30
C ASP A 63 1.99 -18.46 -6.09
N GLY A 64 2.88 -19.18 -6.79
CA GLY A 64 3.82 -18.62 -7.75
C GLY A 64 5.21 -18.32 -7.18
N PRO A 65 6.20 -18.02 -8.04
CA PRO A 65 7.48 -17.50 -7.59
C PRO A 65 7.33 -16.06 -7.10
N HIS A 66 8.00 -15.73 -6.01
CA HIS A 66 7.97 -14.40 -5.41
C HIS A 66 9.35 -13.75 -5.49
N VAL A 67 9.39 -12.48 -5.91
CA VAL A 67 10.59 -11.63 -5.79
C VAL A 67 10.74 -11.13 -4.35
N LEU A 68 9.60 -10.89 -3.68
CA LEU A 68 9.55 -10.40 -2.31
C LEU A 68 9.67 -11.55 -1.29
N PRO A 69 10.19 -11.28 -0.09
CA PRO A 69 10.14 -12.24 1.01
C PRO A 69 8.71 -12.69 1.36
N GLU A 70 8.55 -13.94 1.79
CA GLU A 70 7.25 -14.58 2.08
C GLU A 70 6.39 -13.78 3.09
N ASN A 71 7.01 -13.19 4.11
CA ASN A 71 6.28 -12.36 5.10
C ASN A 71 5.69 -11.08 4.47
N VAL A 72 6.36 -10.51 3.48
CA VAL A 72 5.89 -9.35 2.71
C VAL A 72 4.73 -9.77 1.79
N VAL A 73 4.90 -10.89 1.07
CA VAL A 73 3.85 -11.46 0.21
C VAL A 73 2.59 -11.74 1.02
N ASP A 74 2.72 -12.38 2.18
CA ASP A 74 1.57 -12.66 3.06
C ASP A 74 0.84 -11.39 3.49
N ALA A 75 1.59 -10.35 3.87
CA ALA A 75 1.01 -9.08 4.25
C ALA A 75 0.20 -8.46 3.09
N VAL A 76 0.79 -8.37 1.90
CA VAL A 76 0.11 -7.83 0.69
C VAL A 76 -1.17 -8.62 0.40
N HIS A 77 -1.08 -9.94 0.38
CA HIS A 77 -2.20 -10.82 0.04
C HIS A 77 -3.34 -10.67 1.05
N ARG A 78 -3.03 -10.69 2.35
CA ARG A 78 -4.03 -10.51 3.41
C ARG A 78 -4.70 -9.14 3.37
N ILE A 79 -3.93 -8.07 3.20
CA ILE A 79 -4.45 -6.70 3.02
C ILE A 79 -5.38 -6.64 1.80
N ARG A 80 -5.01 -7.29 0.69
CA ARG A 80 -5.78 -7.23 -0.53
C ARG A 80 -7.10 -7.98 -0.48
N THR A 81 -7.11 -9.18 0.10
CA THR A 81 -8.22 -10.12 -0.03
C THR A 81 -9.16 -10.13 1.16
N ASP A 82 -8.66 -9.76 2.34
CA ASP A 82 -9.36 -9.91 3.61
C ASP A 82 -9.07 -8.79 4.65
N PRO A 83 -9.10 -7.50 4.24
CA PRO A 83 -8.71 -6.40 5.12
C PRO A 83 -9.60 -6.23 6.35
N ALA A 84 -10.88 -6.61 6.25
CA ALA A 84 -11.86 -6.45 7.34
C ALA A 84 -11.62 -7.39 8.53
N ARG A 85 -10.84 -8.47 8.34
CA ARG A 85 -10.51 -9.44 9.39
C ARG A 85 -9.07 -9.32 9.89
N LEU A 86 -8.38 -8.22 9.54
CA LEU A 86 -7.07 -7.90 10.12
C LEU A 86 -7.25 -7.44 11.56
N SER A 87 -6.47 -8.02 12.46
CA SER A 87 -6.47 -7.69 13.89
C SER A 87 -5.16 -7.03 14.30
N ARG A 88 -5.17 -6.40 15.47
CA ARG A 88 -3.94 -5.91 16.12
C ARG A 88 -2.89 -7.02 16.28
N SER A 89 -3.32 -8.20 16.71
CA SER A 89 -2.42 -9.36 16.88
C SER A 89 -1.79 -9.83 15.56
N TRP A 90 -2.52 -9.75 14.44
CA TRP A 90 -1.94 -10.03 13.13
C TRP A 90 -0.87 -8.99 12.77
N PHE A 91 -1.18 -7.69 12.95
CA PHE A 91 -0.22 -6.63 12.68
C PHE A 91 1.05 -6.78 13.53
N ASP A 92 0.91 -7.02 14.83
CA ASP A 92 2.05 -7.24 15.72
C ASP A 92 2.89 -8.45 15.26
N GLY A 93 2.23 -9.52 14.80
CA GLY A 93 2.90 -10.69 14.21
C GLY A 93 3.65 -10.37 12.92
N VAL A 94 3.12 -9.50 12.06
CA VAL A 94 3.81 -9.04 10.83
C VAL A 94 5.09 -8.27 11.19
N ILE A 95 5.01 -7.36 12.16
CA ILE A 95 6.17 -6.55 12.58
C ILE A 95 7.21 -7.43 13.31
N ALA A 96 6.76 -8.29 14.23
CA ALA A 96 7.63 -9.25 14.91
C ALA A 96 8.27 -10.27 13.94
N GLY A 97 7.60 -10.55 12.82
CA GLY A 97 8.10 -11.36 11.71
C GLY A 97 9.11 -10.65 10.80
N GLY A 98 9.59 -9.45 11.17
CA GLY A 98 10.70 -8.77 10.52
C GLY A 98 10.32 -7.75 9.44
N LEU A 99 9.03 -7.47 9.24
CA LEU A 99 8.62 -6.36 8.37
C LEU A 99 8.65 -5.06 9.17
N ASP A 100 9.59 -4.18 8.86
CA ASP A 100 9.66 -2.84 9.48
C ASP A 100 8.33 -2.07 9.29
N VAL A 101 7.95 -1.29 10.31
CA VAL A 101 6.67 -0.58 10.32
C VAL A 101 6.57 0.47 9.21
N ALA A 102 7.66 1.14 8.84
CA ALA A 102 7.64 2.14 7.77
C ALA A 102 7.56 1.47 6.39
N ARG A 103 8.26 0.34 6.22
CA ARG A 103 8.09 -0.54 5.04
C ARG A 103 6.67 -1.08 4.91
N TYR A 104 6.04 -1.47 6.01
CA TYR A 104 4.64 -1.89 6.05
C TYR A 104 3.70 -0.75 5.59
N VAL A 105 3.90 0.47 6.09
CA VAL A 105 3.07 1.62 5.70
C VAL A 105 3.18 1.92 4.20
N GLU A 106 4.40 1.92 3.64
CA GLU A 106 4.57 2.13 2.20
C GLU A 106 3.94 1.03 1.35
N LEU A 107 4.05 -0.23 1.80
CA LEU A 107 3.40 -1.38 1.17
C LEU A 107 1.88 -1.24 1.15
N VAL A 108 1.28 -0.77 2.25
CA VAL A 108 -0.16 -0.45 2.31
C VAL A 108 -0.51 0.65 1.31
N GLY A 109 0.31 1.70 1.21
CA GLY A 109 0.15 2.78 0.23
C GLY A 109 0.09 2.26 -1.21
N VAL A 110 1.14 1.55 -1.64
CA VAL A 110 1.23 0.95 -2.99
C VAL A 110 0.04 0.02 -3.27
N SER A 111 -0.28 -0.87 -2.33
CA SER A 111 -1.38 -1.83 -2.50
C SER A 111 -2.75 -1.14 -2.61
N THR A 112 -2.96 -0.06 -1.85
CA THR A 112 -4.21 0.71 -1.85
C THR A 112 -4.38 1.51 -3.13
N LEU A 113 -3.32 2.19 -3.60
CA LEU A 113 -3.34 2.95 -4.86
C LEU A 113 -3.66 2.04 -6.04
N LEU A 114 -3.01 0.87 -6.11
CA LEU A 114 -3.30 -0.13 -7.14
C LEU A 114 -4.74 -0.63 -7.07
N ALA A 115 -5.22 -0.95 -5.86
CA ALA A 115 -6.59 -1.39 -5.68
C ALA A 115 -7.58 -0.34 -6.22
N GLY A 116 -7.35 0.95 -5.96
CA GLY A 116 -8.13 2.05 -6.52
C GLY A 116 -8.17 2.05 -8.05
N LEU A 117 -7.01 1.92 -8.71
CA LEU A 117 -6.91 1.81 -10.17
C LEU A 117 -7.66 0.59 -10.72
N ASP A 118 -7.56 -0.56 -10.04
CA ASP A 118 -8.24 -1.79 -10.44
C ASP A 118 -9.77 -1.70 -10.22
N TYR A 119 -10.23 -1.04 -9.16
CA TYR A 119 -11.66 -0.76 -8.94
C TYR A 119 -12.21 0.18 -10.01
N PHE A 120 -11.47 1.22 -10.38
CA PHE A 120 -11.82 2.10 -11.48
C PHE A 120 -11.95 1.30 -12.79
N ALA A 121 -10.92 0.55 -13.18
CA ALA A 121 -10.94 -0.22 -14.42
C ALA A 121 -12.15 -1.18 -14.49
N ARG A 122 -12.40 -1.90 -13.40
CA ARG A 122 -13.58 -2.79 -13.28
C ARG A 122 -14.90 -2.02 -13.41
N ALA A 123 -15.05 -0.88 -12.74
CA ALA A 123 -16.29 -0.10 -12.78
C ALA A 123 -16.62 0.41 -14.20
N PHE A 124 -15.58 0.68 -15.00
CA PHE A 124 -15.73 1.10 -16.40
C PHE A 124 -15.69 -0.07 -17.40
N GLY A 125 -15.61 -1.31 -16.94
CA GLY A 125 -15.57 -2.49 -17.80
C GLY A 125 -14.33 -2.58 -18.70
N VAL A 126 -13.23 -1.92 -18.31
CA VAL A 126 -11.96 -1.94 -19.06
C VAL A 126 -10.95 -2.89 -18.40
N PRO A 127 -9.98 -3.42 -19.16
CA PRO A 127 -8.89 -4.20 -18.57
C PRO A 127 -8.11 -3.40 -17.52
N PRO A 128 -7.62 -4.04 -16.45
CA PRO A 128 -6.69 -3.40 -15.53
C PRO A 128 -5.48 -2.83 -16.27
N PHE A 129 -5.07 -1.60 -15.92
CA PHE A 129 -3.90 -0.97 -16.54
C PHE A 129 -2.65 -1.82 -16.34
N PRO A 130 -1.79 -2.04 -17.35
CA PRO A 130 -0.58 -2.84 -17.19
C PRO A 130 0.33 -2.23 -16.11
N LEU A 131 0.99 -3.08 -15.31
CA LEU A 131 2.01 -2.59 -14.39
C LEU A 131 3.21 -2.11 -15.22
N PRO A 132 3.69 -0.88 -14.98
CA PRO A 132 4.85 -0.38 -15.71
C PRO A 132 6.14 -1.06 -15.27
N ALA A 133 7.16 -1.05 -16.15
CA ALA A 133 8.50 -1.50 -15.79
C ALA A 133 9.07 -0.65 -14.64
N PRO A 134 9.77 -1.25 -13.66
CA PRO A 134 10.34 -0.52 -12.53
C PRO A 134 11.34 0.54 -13.00
N ARG A 135 11.47 1.63 -12.24
CA ARG A 135 12.57 2.60 -12.40
C ARG A 135 13.72 2.24 -11.46
N PRO A 136 14.97 2.33 -11.93
CA PRO A 136 16.13 2.15 -11.06
C PRO A 136 16.24 3.31 -10.06
N GLY A 137 16.93 3.06 -8.95
CA GLY A 137 17.26 4.05 -7.94
C GLY A 137 17.04 3.52 -6.52
N GLU A 138 17.59 4.26 -5.56
CA GLU A 138 17.55 3.90 -4.16
C GLU A 138 16.34 4.54 -3.43
N PRO A 139 15.79 3.87 -2.41
CA PRO A 139 14.76 4.47 -1.58
C PRO A 139 15.31 5.66 -0.79
N SER A 140 14.49 6.70 -0.58
CA SER A 140 14.96 7.94 0.07
C SER A 140 15.34 7.79 1.54
N ARG A 141 14.79 6.76 2.22
CA ARG A 141 14.93 6.48 3.65
C ARG A 141 14.51 7.65 4.56
N HIS A 142 13.70 8.56 4.03
CA HIS A 142 13.16 9.68 4.82
C HIS A 142 12.24 9.16 5.92
N ARG A 143 12.47 9.61 7.15
CA ARG A 143 11.58 9.32 8.28
C ARG A 143 11.13 10.64 8.90
N PRO A 144 9.82 10.96 8.87
CA PRO A 144 9.33 12.24 9.38
C PRO A 144 9.48 12.34 10.90
N ALA A 145 9.98 13.48 11.38
CA ALA A 145 10.23 13.71 12.81
C ALA A 145 8.93 13.84 13.63
N GLY A 146 7.85 14.31 13.01
CA GLY A 146 6.54 14.48 13.65
C GLY A 146 5.75 13.19 13.85
N ALA A 147 6.23 12.02 13.38
CA ALA A 147 5.48 10.78 13.47
C ALA A 147 5.55 10.15 14.87
N LYS A 148 4.38 10.00 15.51
CA LYS A 148 4.23 9.51 16.88
C LYS A 148 3.20 8.37 16.97
N PRO A 149 3.32 7.44 17.93
CA PRO A 149 2.27 6.45 18.20
C PRO A 149 1.01 7.13 18.78
N GLU A 150 -0.08 7.17 18.02
CA GLU A 150 -1.32 7.88 18.41
C GLU A 150 -2.58 7.03 18.18
N GLY A 151 -2.86 6.09 19.08
CA GLY A 151 -4.11 5.30 19.08
C GLY A 151 -4.35 4.36 17.89
N ALA A 152 -3.54 4.46 16.83
CA ALA A 152 -3.49 3.53 15.69
C ALA A 152 -2.38 2.47 15.88
N TRP A 153 -2.25 1.58 14.90
CA TRP A 153 -1.23 0.51 14.94
C TRP A 153 0.15 0.98 14.48
N VAL A 154 0.21 2.08 13.73
CA VAL A 154 1.45 2.66 13.18
C VAL A 154 1.66 4.08 13.72
N PRO A 155 2.92 4.56 13.80
CA PRO A 155 3.18 5.99 14.02
C PRO A 155 2.54 6.84 12.93
N MET A 156 1.98 7.99 13.31
CA MET A 156 1.33 8.94 12.41
C MET A 156 1.70 10.38 12.80
N ILE A 157 1.53 11.31 11.87
CA ILE A 157 1.72 12.75 12.08
C ILE A 157 0.35 13.37 12.32
N ALA A 158 0.12 13.94 13.50
CA ALA A 158 -1.07 14.76 13.74
C ALA A 158 -1.01 16.05 12.88
N PRO A 159 -2.15 16.65 12.47
CA PRO A 159 -2.14 17.89 11.69
C PRO A 159 -1.30 19.02 12.30
N GLU A 160 -1.31 19.15 13.62
CA GLU A 160 -0.51 20.11 14.41
C GLU A 160 0.99 19.80 14.44
N ASP A 161 1.38 18.54 14.16
CA ASP A 161 2.77 18.08 14.10
C ASP A 161 3.32 18.02 12.67
N ALA A 162 2.48 18.32 11.66
CA ALA A 162 2.89 18.43 10.27
C ALA A 162 3.61 19.76 10.05
N ILE A 163 4.91 19.77 10.33
CA ILE A 163 5.78 20.95 10.28
C ILE A 163 7.02 20.69 9.41
N GLY A 164 7.74 21.74 9.05
CA GLY A 164 8.98 21.61 8.28
C GLY A 164 8.73 20.96 6.90
N PRO A 165 9.44 19.89 6.52
CA PRO A 165 9.21 19.17 5.26
C PRO A 165 7.78 18.65 5.09
N GLU A 166 7.06 18.37 6.18
CA GLU A 166 5.69 17.86 6.15
C GLU A 166 4.62 18.97 6.29
N ALA A 167 5.00 20.25 6.25
CA ALA A 167 4.07 21.37 6.48
C ALA A 167 2.88 21.39 5.51
N ASP A 168 3.04 20.89 4.29
CA ASP A 168 2.00 20.85 3.27
C ASP A 168 1.29 19.49 3.17
N LEU A 169 1.63 18.52 4.03
CA LEU A 169 1.23 17.11 3.94
C LEU A 169 -0.29 16.94 3.74
N TYR A 170 -1.07 17.71 4.49
CA TYR A 170 -2.53 17.61 4.49
C TYR A 170 -3.27 18.65 3.66
N GLY A 171 -2.60 19.72 3.20
CA GLY A 171 -3.20 20.74 2.32
C GLY A 171 -4.35 21.56 2.92
N GLY A 172 -4.58 21.48 4.24
CA GLY A 172 -5.66 22.17 4.95
C GLY A 172 -7.00 21.41 4.94
N GLY A 173 -7.78 21.55 6.02
CA GLY A 173 -9.11 20.94 6.17
C GLY A 173 -9.11 19.59 6.90
N PHE A 174 -10.21 18.83 6.73
CA PHE A 174 -10.39 17.56 7.42
C PHE A 174 -9.44 16.48 6.88
N VAL A 175 -8.63 15.90 7.76
CA VAL A 175 -7.68 14.84 7.41
C VAL A 175 -8.33 13.47 7.59
N ARG A 176 -8.44 12.72 6.49
CA ARG A 176 -8.99 11.36 6.50
C ARG A 176 -8.05 10.42 7.27
N ASN A 177 -8.60 9.49 8.04
CA ASN A 177 -7.80 8.51 8.81
C ASN A 177 -6.81 7.72 7.94
N ILE A 178 -7.16 7.43 6.68
CA ILE A 178 -6.23 6.77 5.75
C ILE A 178 -5.00 7.64 5.43
N MET A 179 -5.16 8.95 5.30
CA MET A 179 -4.03 9.86 5.08
C MET A 179 -3.15 9.92 6.34
N ARG A 180 -3.76 9.97 7.53
CA ARG A 180 -3.00 9.91 8.79
C ARG A 180 -2.23 8.60 8.91
N ALA A 181 -2.85 7.46 8.60
CA ALA A 181 -2.20 6.15 8.67
C ALA A 181 -1.02 6.00 7.70
N LEU A 182 -1.01 6.73 6.57
CA LEU A 182 0.10 6.74 5.63
C LEU A 182 1.16 7.80 5.92
N SER A 183 0.93 8.71 6.87
CA SER A 183 1.81 9.86 7.13
C SER A 183 3.22 9.51 7.64
N LEU A 184 3.47 8.26 8.05
CA LEU A 184 4.85 7.77 8.27
C LEU A 184 5.67 7.72 6.97
N VAL A 185 4.99 7.75 5.82
CA VAL A 185 5.57 7.78 4.47
C VAL A 185 4.89 8.93 3.71
N PRO A 186 5.32 10.20 3.91
CA PRO A 186 4.66 11.40 3.37
C PRO A 186 4.36 11.32 1.87
N ASP A 187 5.26 10.75 1.07
CA ASP A 187 5.09 10.57 -0.38
C ASP A 187 3.82 9.80 -0.75
N GLU A 188 3.39 8.82 0.07
CA GLU A 188 2.16 8.07 -0.15
C GLU A 188 0.90 8.91 0.17
N VAL A 189 0.99 9.85 1.11
CA VAL A 189 -0.08 10.82 1.37
C VAL A 189 -0.22 11.80 0.19
N HIS A 190 0.90 12.30 -0.34
CA HIS A 190 0.90 13.16 -1.51
C HIS A 190 0.32 12.44 -2.73
N ALA A 191 0.64 11.16 -2.92
CA ALA A 191 0.08 10.36 -4.01
C ALA A 191 -1.44 10.19 -3.90
N LEU A 192 -1.99 10.00 -2.69
CA LEU A 192 -3.44 9.90 -2.46
C LEU A 192 -4.21 11.21 -2.68
N ARG A 193 -3.53 12.35 -2.77
CA ARG A 193 -4.14 13.68 -2.96
C ARG A 193 -4.26 14.07 -4.45
N ARG A 194 -3.71 13.27 -5.36
CA ARG A 194 -3.71 13.53 -6.80
C ARG A 194 -5.00 13.13 -7.50
#